data_AF-A0A9P4WS52-F1
#
_entry.id   AF-A0A9P4WS52-F1
#
_cell.length_a   1.000
_cell.length_b   1.000
_cell.length_c   1.000
_cell.angle_alpha   90.00
_cell.angle_beta   90.00
_cell.angle_gamma   90.00
#
_symmetry.space_group_name_H-M   'P 1'
#
loop_
_entity.id
_entity.type
_entity.pdbx_description
1 polymer ?
#
loop_
_entity_poly.entity_id
_entity_poly.type
_entity_poly.pdbx_seq_one_letter_code
_entity_poly.pdbx_strand_id
1 'polypeptide(L)'
;MPLSKDPQVLETANGLVSTLRTAFGHTTNEFRPAHAKGHLLTGTFTPTSAASALSSAPHFNTSSVPITVRFSSSTGLPQIPDTDANANPRGIAIRFHLPDVDGRRQHTDIIAHSTKYFPTRTGAEFLEFLHAAGGPDAAEAVPEFLGRHPETGRFLQDPKPSPVSFATEKYFGVNAFVFVKDSKVTTLRYRIVPAAGEQHLDSEALKSKSSTYLFDELPERLKSGPIEFKLLAQIAEEGDVTDNATVIWPEARQIVELGTLKVEKTLGEEESRVQQKHIIFDPIPRVAGVEASDDPLLDVRASVYLVSGKQRRADKSGDAVDADPEEVVKATS
;
A
#
# COMPACT_ATOMS: atom_id res chain seq x y z
N MET A 1 -5.37 -6.29 14.84
CA MET A 1 -4.82 -4.92 14.86
C MET A 1 -5.45 -4.11 16.00
N PRO A 2 -4.74 -3.86 17.11
CA PRO A 2 -5.12 -2.85 18.10
C PRO A 2 -4.85 -1.44 17.57
N LEU A 3 -5.54 -0.44 18.13
CA LEU A 3 -5.18 0.97 17.98
C LEU A 3 -3.91 1.28 18.79
N SER A 4 -3.17 2.31 18.40
CA SER A 4 -2.10 2.84 19.26
C SER A 4 -2.65 3.26 20.62
N LYS A 5 -1.84 3.11 21.66
CA LYS A 5 -2.15 3.59 23.01
C LYS A 5 -1.69 5.03 23.23
N ASP A 6 -0.91 5.57 22.29
CA ASP A 6 -0.45 6.95 22.30
C ASP A 6 -1.57 7.87 21.78
N PRO A 7 -2.10 8.80 22.62
CA PRO A 7 -3.13 9.74 22.19
C PRO A 7 -2.73 10.62 21.00
N GLN A 8 -1.46 11.02 20.90
CA GLN A 8 -0.98 11.89 19.83
C GLN A 8 -0.93 11.16 18.49
N VAL A 9 -0.55 9.87 18.52
CA VAL A 9 -0.61 9.01 17.32
C VAL A 9 -2.05 8.84 16.85
N LEU A 10 -3.00 8.65 17.77
CA LEU A 10 -4.42 8.54 17.43
C LEU A 10 -5.00 9.84 16.90
N GLU A 11 -4.69 10.98 17.49
CA GLU A 11 -5.11 12.29 17.01
C GLU A 11 -4.60 12.52 15.59
N THR A 12 -3.29 12.31 15.36
CA THR A 12 -2.66 12.41 14.04
C THR A 12 -3.32 11.49 13.03
N ALA A 13 -3.59 10.23 13.39
CA ALA A 13 -4.22 9.26 12.51
C ALA A 13 -5.66 9.66 12.12
N ASN A 14 -6.44 10.18 13.08
CA ASN A 14 -7.79 10.70 12.79
C ASN A 14 -7.73 11.94 11.89
N GLY A 15 -6.80 12.86 12.17
CA GLY A 15 -6.53 14.02 11.34
C GLY A 15 -6.21 13.64 9.90
N LEU A 16 -5.26 12.71 9.71
CA LEU A 16 -4.90 12.20 8.38
C LEU A 16 -6.09 11.59 7.63
N VAL A 17 -6.88 10.73 8.29
CA VAL A 17 -8.07 10.15 7.67
C VAL A 17 -9.07 11.22 7.27
N SER A 18 -9.34 12.19 8.16
CA SER A 18 -10.28 13.28 7.89
C SER A 18 -9.80 14.15 6.73
N THR A 19 -8.55 14.63 6.80
CA THR A 19 -7.97 15.53 5.80
C THR A 19 -7.91 14.89 4.42
N LEU A 20 -7.52 13.61 4.32
CA LEU A 20 -7.50 12.89 3.04
C LEU A 20 -8.91 12.73 2.44
N ARG A 21 -9.92 12.41 3.26
CA ARG A 21 -11.31 12.31 2.78
C ARG A 21 -11.82 13.64 2.26
N THR A 22 -11.57 14.72 3.00
CA THR A 22 -11.95 16.08 2.60
C THR A 22 -11.24 16.50 1.31
N ALA A 23 -9.94 16.26 1.20
CA ALA A 23 -9.14 16.63 0.03
C ALA A 23 -9.65 16.01 -1.28
N PHE A 24 -10.22 14.79 -1.22
CA PHE A 24 -10.79 14.11 -2.38
C PHE A 24 -12.32 14.19 -2.46
N GLY A 25 -12.95 15.07 -1.68
CA GLY A 25 -14.39 15.34 -1.76
C GLY A 25 -15.27 14.14 -1.41
N HIS A 26 -14.82 13.26 -0.51
CA HIS A 26 -15.61 12.10 -0.12
C HIS A 26 -16.91 12.52 0.57
N THR A 27 -18.04 12.10 0.00
CA THR A 27 -19.37 12.25 0.60
C THR A 27 -19.79 11.02 1.40
N THR A 28 -19.06 9.90 1.24
CA THR A 28 -19.28 8.63 1.95
C THR A 28 -17.96 8.08 2.51
N ASN A 29 -18.08 7.17 3.49
CA ASN A 29 -16.94 6.48 4.09
C ASN A 29 -16.64 5.13 3.43
N GLU A 30 -17.36 4.74 2.38
CA GLU A 30 -17.24 3.44 1.69
C GLU A 30 -15.82 3.14 1.20
N PHE A 31 -15.16 4.14 0.62
CA PHE A 31 -13.83 3.99 0.03
C PHE A 31 -12.70 4.32 1.01
N ARG A 32 -11.50 3.82 0.69
CA ARG A 32 -10.26 4.20 1.40
C ARG A 32 -9.96 5.68 1.16
N PRO A 33 -9.47 6.43 2.16
CA PRO A 33 -9.18 7.86 2.03
C PRO A 33 -8.01 8.16 1.09
N ALA A 34 -7.12 7.18 0.92
CA ALA A 34 -6.12 7.11 -0.13
C ALA A 34 -6.12 5.68 -0.67
N HIS A 35 -5.65 5.48 -1.89
CA HIS A 35 -5.75 4.21 -2.58
C HIS A 35 -7.18 3.67 -2.75
N ALA A 36 -8.14 4.55 -3.05
CA ALA A 36 -9.54 4.20 -3.21
C ALA A 36 -9.76 3.25 -4.39
N LYS A 37 -9.29 3.60 -5.59
CA LYS A 37 -9.33 2.73 -6.77
C LYS A 37 -8.34 1.57 -6.58
N GLY A 38 -8.84 0.34 -6.66
CA GLY A 38 -8.01 -0.85 -6.55
C GLY A 38 -8.82 -2.13 -6.69
N HIS A 39 -8.11 -3.25 -6.86
CA HIS A 39 -8.72 -4.55 -7.08
C HIS A 39 -7.97 -5.65 -6.36
N LEU A 40 -8.69 -6.66 -5.88
CA LEU A 40 -8.12 -7.81 -5.19
C LEU A 40 -7.81 -8.95 -6.15
N LEU A 41 -6.69 -9.61 -5.89
CA LEU A 41 -6.19 -10.78 -6.58
C LEU A 41 -5.75 -11.83 -5.55
N THR A 42 -5.61 -13.07 -5.99
CA THR A 42 -5.11 -14.18 -5.19
C THR A 42 -3.97 -14.89 -5.88
N GLY A 43 -3.16 -15.56 -5.09
CA GLY A 43 -2.19 -16.51 -5.61
C GLY A 43 -1.38 -17.15 -4.51
N THR A 44 -0.10 -17.41 -4.76
CA THR A 44 0.80 -18.09 -3.83
C THR A 44 2.15 -17.38 -3.67
N PHE A 45 2.78 -17.60 -2.52
CA PHE A 45 4.17 -17.23 -2.25
C PHE A 45 4.99 -18.47 -1.94
N THR A 46 6.15 -18.58 -2.59
CA THR A 46 7.13 -19.63 -2.34
C THR A 46 8.44 -18.99 -1.84
N PRO A 47 8.83 -19.21 -0.58
CA PRO A 47 10.06 -18.65 -0.04
C PRO A 47 11.31 -19.36 -0.55
N THR A 48 12.44 -18.65 -0.52
CA THR A 48 13.77 -19.26 -0.71
C THR A 48 14.32 -19.78 0.62
N SER A 49 15.37 -20.60 0.55
CA SER A 49 16.16 -20.99 1.73
C SER A 49 16.88 -19.80 2.38
N ALA A 50 17.16 -18.74 1.63
CA ALA A 50 17.74 -17.52 2.19
C ALA A 50 16.75 -16.80 3.12
N ALA A 51 15.45 -16.84 2.82
CA ALA A 51 14.43 -16.25 3.68
C ALA A 51 14.33 -16.97 5.04
N SER A 52 14.32 -18.31 5.04
CA SER A 52 14.27 -19.10 6.28
C SER A 52 15.54 -18.99 7.13
N ALA A 53 16.67 -18.64 6.51
CA ALA A 53 17.92 -18.32 7.20
C ALA A 53 17.92 -16.93 7.85
N LEU A 54 17.09 -16.00 7.39
CA LEU A 54 16.99 -14.65 7.96
C LEU A 54 15.87 -14.50 8.99
N SER A 55 14.75 -15.23 8.84
CA SER A 55 13.57 -15.07 9.69
C SER A 55 12.94 -16.40 10.08
N SER A 56 12.44 -16.48 11.32
CA SER A 56 11.60 -17.57 11.81
C SER A 56 10.13 -17.48 11.41
N ALA A 57 9.71 -16.46 10.65
CA ALA A 57 8.31 -16.25 10.35
C ALA A 57 7.71 -17.37 9.48
N PRO A 58 6.45 -17.79 9.73
CA PRO A 58 5.88 -18.96 9.07
C PRO A 58 5.85 -18.87 7.54
N HIS A 59 5.61 -17.68 6.98
CA HIS A 59 5.57 -17.49 5.53
C HIS A 59 6.93 -17.68 4.84
N PHE A 60 8.04 -17.55 5.56
CA PHE A 60 9.39 -17.85 5.05
C PHE A 60 9.83 -19.29 5.30
N ASN A 61 9.05 -20.06 6.05
CA ASN A 61 9.39 -21.43 6.47
C ASN A 61 8.34 -22.47 6.01
N THR A 62 7.35 -22.06 5.22
CA THR A 62 6.34 -22.94 4.62
C THR A 62 6.59 -23.03 3.11
N SER A 63 6.52 -24.23 2.52
CA SER A 63 6.86 -24.45 1.10
C SER A 63 6.00 -23.63 0.12
N SER A 64 4.75 -23.34 0.47
CA SER A 64 3.87 -22.45 -0.27
C SER A 64 2.83 -21.83 0.66
N VAL A 65 2.58 -20.53 0.49
CA VAL A 65 1.69 -19.74 1.34
C VAL A 65 0.65 -19.06 0.45
N PRO A 66 -0.66 -19.24 0.69
CA PRO A 66 -1.68 -18.50 -0.03
C PRO A 66 -1.53 -17.00 0.23
N ILE A 67 -1.71 -16.18 -0.82
CA ILE A 67 -1.67 -14.73 -0.71
C ILE A 67 -2.92 -14.06 -1.26
N THR A 68 -3.28 -12.92 -0.68
CA THR A 68 -4.17 -11.93 -1.29
C THR A 68 -3.35 -10.71 -1.67
N VAL A 69 -3.45 -10.27 -2.91
CA VAL A 69 -2.77 -9.08 -3.43
C VAL A 69 -3.80 -8.00 -3.74
N ARG A 70 -3.45 -6.74 -3.52
CA ARG A 70 -4.25 -5.59 -3.96
C ARG A 70 -3.37 -4.62 -4.75
N PHE A 71 -3.72 -4.40 -6.01
CA PHE A 71 -3.21 -3.27 -6.78
C PHE A 71 -4.09 -2.04 -6.61
N SER A 72 -3.51 -0.86 -6.69
CA SER A 72 -4.24 0.41 -6.50
C SER A 72 -3.55 1.62 -7.13
N SER A 73 -4.35 2.65 -7.41
CA SER A 73 -3.88 4.01 -7.73
C SER A 73 -3.75 4.83 -6.45
N SER A 74 -2.97 5.93 -6.43
CA SER A 74 -2.57 6.60 -5.18
C SER A 74 -3.70 7.32 -4.41
N THR A 75 -4.65 7.93 -5.12
CA THR A 75 -5.56 8.94 -4.53
C THR A 75 -6.77 8.34 -3.81
N GLY A 76 -7.54 9.18 -3.12
CA GLY A 76 -8.86 8.84 -2.57
C GLY A 76 -9.98 8.76 -3.62
N LEU A 77 -9.72 9.08 -4.88
CA LEU A 77 -10.74 9.08 -5.93
C LEU A 77 -10.96 7.65 -6.48
N PRO A 78 -12.12 7.01 -6.25
CA PRO A 78 -12.36 5.62 -6.69
C PRO A 78 -12.41 5.46 -8.20
N GLN A 79 -12.68 6.54 -8.94
CA GLN A 79 -12.80 6.57 -10.40
C GLN A 79 -11.67 7.35 -11.10
N ILE A 80 -10.55 7.60 -10.41
CA ILE A 80 -9.42 8.29 -11.05
C ILE A 80 -8.96 7.52 -12.32
N PRO A 81 -8.80 8.20 -13.47
CA PRO A 81 -8.26 7.55 -14.66
C PRO A 81 -6.85 7.02 -14.41
N ASP A 82 -6.54 5.82 -14.92
CA ASP A 82 -5.19 5.27 -14.83
C ASP A 82 -4.18 6.10 -15.61
N THR A 83 -4.65 6.85 -16.60
CA THR A 83 -3.87 7.78 -17.42
C THR A 83 -3.56 9.12 -16.71
N ASP A 84 -4.22 9.42 -15.59
CA ASP A 84 -3.95 10.62 -14.81
C ASP A 84 -2.60 10.48 -14.07
N ALA A 85 -1.72 11.47 -14.21
CA ALA A 85 -0.42 11.46 -13.55
C ALA A 85 -0.54 11.43 -12.02
N ASN A 86 -1.60 12.03 -11.46
CA ASN A 86 -1.88 12.02 -10.01
C ASN A 86 -2.33 10.65 -9.50
N ALA A 87 -2.64 9.71 -10.40
CA ALA A 87 -2.93 8.32 -10.03
C ALA A 87 -1.66 7.56 -9.61
N ASN A 88 -0.46 8.12 -9.87
CA ASN A 88 0.82 7.59 -9.43
C ASN A 88 1.26 8.22 -8.07
N PRO A 89 2.05 7.51 -7.24
CA PRO A 89 2.58 6.17 -7.46
C PRO A 89 1.50 5.09 -7.29
N ARG A 90 1.65 3.98 -8.00
CA ARG A 90 0.85 2.76 -7.82
C ARG A 90 1.19 2.03 -6.52
N GLY A 91 0.18 1.46 -5.87
CA GLY A 91 0.35 0.66 -4.65
C GLY A 91 0.15 -0.83 -4.90
N ILE A 92 0.95 -1.65 -4.21
CA ILE A 92 0.73 -3.09 -4.04
C ILE A 92 0.66 -3.40 -2.53
N ALA A 93 -0.37 -4.12 -2.11
CA ALA A 93 -0.45 -4.70 -0.78
C ALA A 93 -0.56 -6.22 -0.89
N ILE A 94 0.19 -6.95 -0.09
CA ILE A 94 0.25 -8.41 -0.10
C ILE A 94 -0.06 -8.90 1.30
N ARG A 95 -1.06 -9.77 1.43
CA ARG A 95 -1.37 -10.52 2.63
C ARG A 95 -0.89 -11.94 2.48
N PHE A 96 -0.11 -12.42 3.43
CA PHE A 96 0.24 -13.83 3.58
C PHE A 96 -0.73 -14.47 4.56
N HIS A 97 -1.48 -15.48 4.10
CA HIS A 97 -2.41 -16.21 4.96
C HIS A 97 -1.64 -17.31 5.69
N LEU A 98 -1.56 -17.21 7.01
CA LEU A 98 -0.78 -18.12 7.86
C LEU A 98 -1.71 -19.14 8.53
N PRO A 99 -1.18 -20.30 8.98
CA PRO A 99 -1.97 -21.26 9.75
C PRO A 99 -2.64 -20.64 10.97
N ASP A 100 -3.86 -21.09 11.26
CA ASP A 100 -4.60 -20.66 12.45
C ASP A 100 -3.85 -21.04 13.73
N VAL A 101 -3.85 -20.12 14.71
CA VAL A 101 -3.31 -20.37 16.06
C VAL A 101 -4.45 -20.15 17.04
N ASP A 102 -4.75 -21.17 17.86
CA ASP A 102 -5.87 -21.18 18.82
C ASP A 102 -7.22 -20.83 18.17
N GLY A 103 -7.47 -21.36 16.97
CA GLY A 103 -8.71 -21.11 16.20
C GLY A 103 -8.83 -19.68 15.66
N ARG A 104 -7.75 -18.88 15.70
CA ARG A 104 -7.72 -17.52 15.14
C ARG A 104 -6.87 -17.49 13.89
N ARG A 105 -7.48 -17.00 12.80
CA ARG A 105 -6.80 -16.73 11.52
C ARG A 105 -5.62 -15.79 11.72
N GLN A 106 -4.47 -16.21 11.22
CA GLN A 106 -3.24 -15.44 11.27
C GLN A 106 -2.90 -14.90 9.87
N HIS A 107 -2.35 -13.70 9.84
CA HIS A 107 -1.80 -13.12 8.62
C HIS A 107 -0.70 -12.12 8.95
N THR A 108 0.14 -11.86 7.97
CA THR A 108 1.06 -10.72 7.96
C THR A 108 0.98 -10.06 6.60
N ASP A 109 1.22 -8.75 6.54
CA ASP A 109 1.05 -7.97 5.33
C ASP A 109 2.32 -7.19 4.97
N ILE A 110 2.55 -7.03 3.66
CA ILE A 110 3.53 -6.10 3.11
C ILE A 110 2.76 -5.05 2.31
N ILE A 111 3.04 -3.78 2.56
CA ILE A 111 2.46 -2.67 1.82
C ILE A 111 3.61 -1.89 1.17
N ALA A 112 3.53 -1.74 -0.15
CA ALA A 112 4.58 -1.15 -0.96
C ALA A 112 4.01 -0.22 -2.04
N HIS A 113 4.86 0.69 -2.52
CA HIS A 113 4.51 1.69 -3.52
C HIS A 113 5.55 1.68 -4.65
N SER A 114 5.17 2.10 -5.84
CA SER A 114 6.07 2.28 -7.00
C SER A 114 6.93 3.54 -6.91
N THR A 115 7.32 3.90 -5.69
CA THR A 115 8.34 4.89 -5.40
C THR A 115 9.07 4.44 -4.15
N LYS A 116 10.37 4.73 -4.09
CA LYS A 116 11.19 4.46 -2.91
C LYS A 116 11.14 5.56 -1.86
N TYR A 117 10.47 6.68 -2.16
CA TYR A 117 10.39 7.85 -1.30
C TYR A 117 9.07 7.91 -0.54
N PHE A 118 9.10 8.57 0.62
CA PHE A 118 7.93 9.07 1.32
C PHE A 118 8.10 10.58 1.54
N PRO A 119 7.04 11.39 1.54
CA PRO A 119 7.17 12.84 1.59
C PRO A 119 7.73 13.37 2.92
N THR A 120 7.52 12.70 4.05
CA THR A 120 7.90 13.23 5.37
C THR A 120 8.41 12.14 6.31
N ARG A 121 9.09 12.51 7.41
CA ARG A 121 9.61 11.54 8.38
C ARG A 121 8.51 11.06 9.32
N THR A 122 7.61 11.95 9.71
CA THR A 122 6.54 11.63 10.68
C THR A 122 5.15 11.80 10.10
N GLY A 123 4.16 11.19 10.76
CA GLY A 123 2.75 11.37 10.39
C GLY A 123 2.23 12.78 10.65
N ALA A 124 2.77 13.48 11.66
CA ALA A 124 2.41 14.87 11.97
C ALA A 124 2.90 15.82 10.87
N GLU A 125 4.14 15.66 10.42
CA GLU A 125 4.68 16.39 9.26
C GLU A 125 3.88 16.08 7.99
N PHE A 126 3.43 14.83 7.80
CA PHE A 126 2.60 14.49 6.65
C PHE A 126 1.23 15.18 6.71
N LEU A 127 0.62 15.24 7.89
CA LEU A 127 -0.65 15.95 8.09
C LEU A 127 -0.50 17.45 7.84
N GLU A 128 0.59 18.05 8.32
CA GLU A 128 0.95 19.44 8.05
C GLU A 128 1.11 19.69 6.54
N PHE A 129 1.82 18.81 5.84
CA PHE A 129 1.95 18.90 4.37
C PHE A 129 0.61 18.86 3.67
N LEU A 130 -0.30 17.95 4.06
CA LEU A 130 -1.64 17.86 3.47
C LEU A 130 -2.47 19.13 3.71
N HIS A 131 -2.35 19.74 4.90
CA HIS A 131 -3.01 21.02 5.18
C HIS A 131 -2.44 22.16 4.34
N ALA A 132 -1.11 22.24 4.21
CA ALA A 132 -0.45 23.24 3.37
C ALA A 132 -0.87 23.09 1.90
N ALA A 133 -0.89 21.87 1.37
CA ALA A 133 -1.22 21.61 -0.03
C ALA A 133 -2.72 21.70 -0.36
N GLY A 134 -3.60 21.44 0.61
CA GLY A 134 -5.05 21.44 0.42
C GLY A 134 -5.75 22.73 0.85
N GLY A 135 -5.02 23.69 1.43
CA GLY A 135 -5.56 24.96 1.92
C GLY A 135 -5.73 26.03 0.84
N PRO A 136 -6.45 27.13 1.15
CA PRO A 136 -6.63 28.25 0.21
C PRO A 136 -5.31 28.98 -0.12
N ASP A 137 -4.35 28.96 0.79
CA ASP A 137 -3.04 29.64 0.69
C ASP A 137 -1.92 28.69 0.25
N ALA A 138 -2.25 27.64 -0.53
CA ALA A 138 -1.29 26.61 -0.90
C ALA A 138 -0.09 27.13 -1.70
N ALA A 139 -0.27 28.23 -2.45
CA ALA A 139 0.80 28.84 -3.25
C ALA A 139 1.95 29.38 -2.38
N GLU A 140 1.65 29.83 -1.17
CA GLU A 140 2.60 30.35 -0.19
C GLU A 140 3.03 29.27 0.81
N ALA A 141 2.08 28.48 1.32
CA ALA A 141 2.33 27.49 2.37
C ALA A 141 3.19 26.31 1.89
N VAL A 142 3.02 25.87 0.64
CA VAL A 142 3.80 24.75 0.10
C VAL A 142 5.29 25.10 -0.01
N PRO A 143 5.71 26.22 -0.64
CA PRO A 143 7.12 26.62 -0.66
C PRO A 143 7.74 26.76 0.74
N GLU A 144 7.02 27.32 1.71
CA GLU A 144 7.49 27.42 3.09
C GLU A 144 7.73 26.04 3.72
N PHE A 145 6.77 25.13 3.56
CA PHE A 145 6.91 23.75 4.04
C PHE A 145 8.12 23.06 3.40
N LEU A 146 8.29 23.18 2.07
CA LEU A 146 9.43 22.60 1.36
C LEU A 146 10.78 23.18 1.82
N GLY A 147 10.81 24.44 2.26
CA GLY A 147 12.00 25.06 2.86
C GLY A 147 12.43 24.39 4.18
N ARG A 148 11.48 23.85 4.93
CA ARG A 148 11.73 23.10 6.18
C ARG A 148 11.90 21.59 5.95
N HIS A 149 11.28 21.06 4.88
CA HIS A 149 11.21 19.64 4.56
C HIS A 149 11.73 19.36 3.13
N PRO A 150 13.04 19.49 2.87
CA PRO A 150 13.61 19.24 1.54
C PRO A 150 13.39 17.80 1.04
N GLU A 151 13.18 16.83 1.93
CA GLU A 151 12.74 15.48 1.61
C GLU A 151 11.40 15.42 0.86
N THR A 152 10.46 16.30 1.18
CA THR A 152 9.19 16.40 0.49
C THR A 152 9.41 16.87 -0.94
N GLY A 153 10.32 17.84 -1.14
CA GLY A 153 10.71 18.30 -2.47
C GLY A 153 11.28 17.17 -3.32
N ARG A 154 12.17 16.33 -2.74
CA ARG A 154 12.70 15.14 -3.41
C ARG A 154 11.59 14.15 -3.79
N PHE A 155 10.64 13.89 -2.90
CA PHE A 155 9.48 13.05 -3.20
C PHE A 155 8.64 13.63 -4.35
N LEU A 156 8.33 14.93 -4.34
CA LEU A 156 7.49 15.56 -5.37
C LEU A 156 8.16 15.58 -6.74
N GLN A 157 9.48 15.80 -6.79
CA GLN A 157 10.26 15.89 -8.03
C GLN A 157 10.64 14.52 -8.63
N ASP A 158 10.66 13.46 -7.81
CA ASP A 158 10.97 12.11 -8.28
C ASP A 158 9.95 11.66 -9.35
N PRO A 159 10.40 11.23 -10.55
CA PRO A 159 9.50 10.76 -11.61
C PRO A 159 8.65 9.58 -11.16
N LYS A 160 7.36 9.63 -11.44
CA LYS A 160 6.40 8.54 -11.17
C LYS A 160 5.72 8.13 -12.47
N PRO A 161 6.45 7.49 -13.38
CA PRO A 161 5.95 7.16 -14.71
C PRO A 161 4.76 6.19 -14.64
N SER A 162 3.88 6.26 -15.64
CA SER A 162 2.75 5.32 -15.73
C SER A 162 3.21 3.97 -16.28
N PRO A 163 3.02 2.86 -15.56
CA PRO A 163 3.47 1.55 -16.01
C PRO A 163 2.62 1.04 -17.17
N VAL A 164 3.19 0.13 -17.98
CA VAL A 164 2.43 -0.62 -19.01
C VAL A 164 1.39 -1.53 -18.35
N SER A 165 1.73 -2.14 -17.21
CA SER A 165 0.86 -2.97 -16.38
C SER A 165 1.31 -2.89 -14.92
N PHE A 166 0.42 -3.13 -13.96
CA PHE A 166 0.83 -3.37 -12.56
C PHE A 166 1.84 -4.51 -12.45
N ALA A 167 1.80 -5.47 -13.39
CA ALA A 167 2.70 -6.63 -13.50
C ALA A 167 4.12 -6.31 -14.01
N THR A 168 4.36 -5.08 -14.48
CA THR A 168 5.65 -4.61 -15.01
C THR A 168 6.14 -3.38 -14.25
N GLU A 169 5.71 -3.22 -13.00
CA GLU A 169 6.10 -2.12 -12.13
C GLU A 169 6.86 -2.65 -10.92
N LYS A 170 7.85 -1.90 -10.46
CA LYS A 170 8.62 -2.19 -9.26
C LYS A 170 8.03 -1.48 -8.06
N TYR A 171 8.01 -2.15 -6.92
CA TYR A 171 7.47 -1.60 -5.67
C TYR A 171 8.46 -1.68 -4.51
N PHE A 172 8.37 -0.73 -3.59
CA PHE A 172 9.24 -0.57 -2.44
C PHE A 172 8.40 -0.54 -1.17
N GLY A 173 8.81 -1.30 -0.14
CA GLY A 173 8.15 -1.29 1.18
C GLY A 173 8.34 0.02 1.94
N VAL A 174 9.31 0.85 1.51
CA VAL A 174 9.68 2.18 2.05
C VAL A 174 10.22 2.13 3.49
N ASN A 175 9.42 1.68 4.46
CA ASN A 175 9.87 1.52 5.85
C ASN A 175 10.83 0.34 5.99
N ALA A 176 11.72 0.42 6.99
CA ALA A 176 12.55 -0.71 7.37
C ALA A 176 11.81 -1.67 8.30
N PHE A 177 12.21 -2.94 8.26
CA PHE A 177 11.71 -4.01 9.11
C PHE A 177 12.88 -4.83 9.63
N VAL A 178 12.64 -5.62 10.67
CA VAL A 178 13.67 -6.38 11.36
C VAL A 178 13.33 -7.86 11.31
N PHE A 179 14.20 -8.65 10.68
CA PHE A 179 14.07 -10.10 10.65
C PHE A 179 14.82 -10.71 11.82
N VAL A 180 14.19 -11.69 12.48
CA VAL A 180 14.74 -12.36 13.66
C VAL A 180 14.79 -13.87 13.42
N LYS A 181 15.97 -14.46 13.58
CA LYS A 181 16.22 -15.91 13.50
C LYS A 181 17.28 -16.30 14.51
N ASP A 182 16.97 -17.19 15.44
CA ASP A 182 17.93 -17.73 16.42
C ASP A 182 18.75 -16.62 17.13
N SER A 183 18.05 -15.57 17.59
CA SER A 183 18.62 -14.34 18.18
C SER A 183 19.45 -13.45 17.24
N LYS A 184 19.69 -13.85 15.99
CA LYS A 184 20.26 -12.98 14.96
C LYS A 184 19.19 -12.03 14.44
N VAL A 185 19.59 -10.76 14.33
CA VAL A 185 18.75 -9.65 13.87
C VAL A 185 19.29 -9.17 12.52
N THR A 186 18.40 -8.97 11.54
CA THR A 186 18.76 -8.41 10.23
C THR A 186 17.73 -7.34 9.84
N THR A 187 18.16 -6.09 9.79
CA THR A 187 17.30 -4.98 9.34
C THR A 187 17.31 -4.88 7.81
N LEU A 188 16.15 -4.64 7.21
CA LEU A 188 15.99 -4.61 5.77
C LEU A 188 14.86 -3.68 5.31
N ARG A 189 14.86 -3.35 4.01
CA ARG A 189 13.70 -2.81 3.30
C ARG A 189 13.25 -3.77 2.21
N TYR A 190 11.94 -3.99 2.10
CA TYR A 190 11.38 -4.82 1.05
C TYR A 190 11.44 -4.14 -0.32
N ARG A 191 11.74 -4.95 -1.35
CA ARG A 191 11.55 -4.60 -2.76
C ARG A 191 10.75 -5.71 -3.44
N ILE A 192 9.85 -5.35 -4.34
CA ILE A 192 9.04 -6.28 -5.12
C ILE A 192 9.32 -5.97 -6.58
N VAL A 193 9.96 -6.90 -7.29
CA VAL A 193 10.45 -6.68 -8.65
C VAL A 193 9.69 -7.59 -9.61
N PRO A 194 9.15 -7.07 -10.73
CA PRO A 194 8.41 -7.87 -11.69
C PRO A 194 9.35 -8.81 -12.43
N ALA A 195 8.99 -10.10 -12.52
CA ALA A 195 9.78 -11.07 -13.30
C ALA A 195 9.80 -10.74 -14.80
N ALA A 196 8.76 -10.05 -15.29
CA ALA A 196 8.64 -9.57 -16.66
C ALA A 196 9.47 -8.30 -16.96
N GLY A 197 10.17 -7.75 -15.97
CA GLY A 197 10.92 -6.50 -16.09
C GLY A 197 10.05 -5.24 -15.93
N GLU A 198 10.72 -4.11 -15.71
CA GLU A 198 10.09 -2.79 -15.57
C GLU A 198 9.74 -2.24 -16.96
N GLN A 199 8.49 -1.80 -17.14
CA GLN A 199 8.02 -1.21 -18.40
C GLN A 199 7.06 -0.06 -18.13
N HIS A 200 7.38 1.10 -18.70
CA HIS A 200 6.61 2.33 -18.56
C HIS A 200 6.17 2.87 -19.92
N LEU A 201 5.03 3.56 -19.93
CA LEU A 201 4.51 4.24 -21.11
C LEU A 201 5.13 5.63 -21.21
N ASP A 202 5.46 6.04 -22.44
CA ASP A 202 5.67 7.44 -22.73
C ASP A 202 4.34 8.21 -22.78
N SER A 203 4.43 9.54 -22.89
CA SER A 203 3.25 10.41 -22.87
C SER A 203 2.32 10.25 -24.07
N GLU A 204 2.81 9.76 -25.23
CA GLU A 204 1.98 9.55 -26.41
C GLU A 204 1.21 8.23 -26.29
N ALA A 205 1.91 7.15 -25.95
CA ALA A 205 1.32 5.85 -25.69
C ALA A 205 0.26 5.93 -24.57
N LEU A 206 0.51 6.70 -23.50
CA LEU A 206 -0.45 6.87 -22.41
C LEU A 206 -1.76 7.54 -22.85
N LYS A 207 -1.72 8.51 -23.77
CA LYS A 207 -2.92 9.19 -24.29
C LYS A 207 -3.83 8.24 -25.06
N SER A 208 -3.28 7.16 -25.63
CA SER A 208 -4.04 6.15 -26.37
C SER A 208 -4.73 5.10 -25.48
N LYS A 209 -4.43 5.07 -24.17
CA LYS A 209 -4.98 4.09 -23.24
C LYS A 209 -6.37 4.48 -22.75
N SER A 210 -7.18 3.48 -22.39
CA SER A 210 -8.44 3.70 -21.67
C SER A 210 -8.18 4.25 -20.27
N SER A 211 -9.19 4.87 -19.65
CA SER A 211 -9.13 5.36 -18.27
C SER A 211 -8.98 4.23 -17.22
N THR A 212 -9.13 2.98 -17.63
CA THR A 212 -9.10 1.77 -16.79
C THR A 212 -8.06 0.74 -17.24
N TYR A 213 -7.14 1.12 -18.14
CA TYR A 213 -6.27 0.18 -18.85
C TYR A 213 -5.45 -0.73 -17.92
N LEU A 214 -5.07 -0.27 -16.73
CA LEU A 214 -4.28 -1.09 -15.80
C LEU A 214 -5.11 -2.19 -15.18
N PHE A 215 -6.40 -1.95 -14.94
CA PHE A 215 -7.31 -2.93 -14.35
C PHE A 215 -7.91 -3.85 -15.42
N ASP A 216 -8.24 -3.32 -16.60
CA ASP A 216 -8.75 -4.08 -17.75
C ASP A 216 -7.73 -5.12 -18.22
N GLU A 217 -6.43 -4.82 -18.07
CA GLU A 217 -5.34 -5.68 -18.53
C GLU A 217 -5.10 -6.90 -17.64
N LEU A 218 -5.45 -6.84 -16.34
CA LEU A 218 -5.14 -7.91 -15.38
C LEU A 218 -5.82 -9.25 -15.72
N PRO A 219 -7.13 -9.32 -15.99
CA PRO A 219 -7.77 -10.59 -16.36
C PRO A 219 -7.22 -11.16 -17.66
N GLU A 220 -6.96 -10.31 -18.66
CA GLU A 220 -6.41 -10.73 -19.95
C GLU A 220 -4.99 -11.27 -19.82
N ARG A 221 -4.14 -10.60 -19.03
CA ARG A 221 -2.79 -11.09 -18.72
C ARG A 221 -2.83 -12.47 -18.07
N LEU A 222 -3.70 -12.66 -17.08
CA LEU A 222 -3.78 -13.90 -16.31
C LEU A 222 -4.27 -15.10 -17.12
N LYS A 223 -4.94 -14.89 -18.27
CA LYS A 223 -5.23 -15.98 -19.23
C LYS A 223 -3.97 -16.60 -19.81
N SER A 224 -2.87 -15.86 -19.87
CA SER A 224 -1.58 -16.32 -20.43
C SER A 224 -0.66 -16.96 -19.38
N GLY A 225 -1.06 -16.94 -18.11
CA GLY A 225 -0.26 -17.46 -16.98
C GLY A 225 -0.21 -16.50 -15.80
N PRO A 226 0.39 -16.92 -14.67
CA PRO A 226 0.47 -16.10 -13.47
C PRO A 226 1.36 -14.87 -13.68
N ILE A 227 1.04 -13.79 -12.99
CA ILE A 227 1.95 -12.66 -12.80
C ILE A 227 2.98 -13.06 -11.75
N GLU A 228 4.27 -12.96 -12.08
CA GLU A 228 5.33 -13.31 -11.14
C GLU A 228 6.11 -12.08 -10.68
N PHE A 229 6.34 -11.97 -9.37
CA PHE A 229 7.26 -11.02 -8.76
C PHE A 229 8.28 -11.73 -7.90
N LYS A 230 9.48 -11.15 -7.81
CA LYS A 230 10.47 -11.49 -6.78
C LYS A 230 10.28 -10.59 -5.58
N LEU A 231 10.12 -11.18 -4.39
CA LEU A 231 10.20 -10.48 -3.13
C LEU A 231 11.66 -10.46 -2.68
N LEU A 232 12.23 -9.28 -2.52
CA LEU A 232 13.63 -9.07 -2.20
C LEU A 232 13.77 -8.27 -0.90
N ALA A 233 14.87 -8.48 -0.20
CA ALA A 233 15.31 -7.69 0.94
C ALA A 233 16.58 -6.92 0.58
N GLN A 234 16.54 -5.60 0.66
CA GLN A 234 17.73 -4.77 0.72
C GLN A 234 18.20 -4.74 2.17
N ILE A 235 19.40 -5.28 2.44
CA ILE A 235 19.93 -5.43 3.79
C ILE A 235 20.60 -4.14 4.25
N ALA A 236 20.29 -3.69 5.47
CA ALA A 236 20.95 -2.55 6.09
C ALA A 236 22.39 -2.89 6.44
N GLU A 237 23.30 -1.94 6.26
CA GLU A 237 24.64 -1.98 6.83
C GLU A 237 24.76 -1.03 8.04
N GLU A 238 25.88 -1.12 8.74
CA GLU A 238 26.21 -0.19 9.82
C GLU A 238 26.15 1.26 9.33
N GLY A 239 25.47 2.13 10.09
CA GLY A 239 25.27 3.53 9.76
C GLY A 239 24.07 3.83 8.85
N ASP A 240 23.39 2.83 8.30
CA ASP A 240 22.13 3.05 7.58
C ASP A 240 21.02 3.49 8.55
N VAL A 241 20.25 4.50 8.16
CA VAL A 241 19.15 5.04 8.97
C VAL A 241 17.92 4.15 8.83
N THR A 242 17.50 3.51 9.91
CA THR A 242 16.43 2.49 9.90
C THR A 242 15.07 3.00 10.38
N ASP A 243 15.02 4.17 11.00
CA ASP A 243 13.84 4.79 11.62
C ASP A 243 13.33 6.02 10.84
N ASN A 244 13.83 6.24 9.62
CA ASN A 244 13.44 7.36 8.77
C ASN A 244 13.28 6.93 7.31
N ALA A 245 12.03 6.72 6.89
CA ALA A 245 11.64 6.40 5.52
C ALA A 245 12.14 7.38 4.44
N THR A 246 12.45 8.63 4.80
CA THR A 246 12.87 9.68 3.85
C THR A 246 14.35 9.58 3.48
N VAL A 247 15.13 8.82 4.24
CA VAL A 247 16.54 8.54 3.97
C VAL A 247 16.63 7.27 3.13
N ILE A 248 17.24 7.37 1.95
CA ILE A 248 17.40 6.26 1.02
C ILE A 248 18.75 5.57 1.27
N TRP A 249 18.74 4.25 1.45
CA TRP A 249 19.97 3.47 1.55
C TRP A 249 20.64 3.32 0.18
N PRO A 250 21.98 3.23 0.12
CA PRO A 250 22.71 3.04 -1.13
C PRO A 250 22.17 1.84 -1.96
N GLU A 251 22.09 2.00 -3.29
CA GLU A 251 21.63 0.90 -4.17
C GLU A 251 22.61 -0.29 -4.21
N ALA A 252 23.87 -0.08 -3.79
CA ALA A 252 24.89 -1.12 -3.70
C ALA A 252 24.72 -2.08 -2.50
N ARG A 253 23.76 -1.80 -1.60
CA ARG A 253 23.47 -2.69 -0.46
C ARG A 253 23.12 -4.08 -0.94
N GLN A 254 23.51 -5.08 -0.14
CA GLN A 254 23.20 -6.47 -0.44
C GLN A 254 21.70 -6.67 -0.65
N ILE A 255 21.35 -7.34 -1.75
CA ILE A 255 19.98 -7.75 -2.06
C ILE A 255 19.88 -9.27 -1.88
N VAL A 256 18.91 -9.70 -1.07
CA VAL A 256 18.61 -11.12 -0.86
C VAL A 256 17.23 -11.43 -1.44
N GLU A 257 17.12 -12.45 -2.29
CA GLU A 257 15.81 -12.94 -2.74
C GLU A 257 15.15 -13.74 -1.62
N LEU A 258 13.99 -13.26 -1.17
CA LEU A 258 13.19 -13.91 -0.12
C LEU A 258 12.21 -14.94 -0.69
N GLY A 259 11.80 -14.79 -1.95
CA GLY A 259 10.89 -15.73 -2.58
C GLY A 259 10.23 -15.19 -3.84
N THR A 260 9.34 -16.00 -4.39
CA THR A 260 8.55 -15.67 -5.58
C THR A 260 7.08 -15.55 -5.20
N LEU A 261 6.47 -14.45 -5.59
CA LEU A 261 5.03 -14.21 -5.55
C LEU A 261 4.46 -14.60 -6.91
N LYS A 262 3.49 -15.50 -6.94
CA LYS A 262 2.69 -15.81 -8.13
C LYS A 262 1.28 -15.31 -7.90
N VAL A 263 0.84 -14.33 -8.67
CA VAL A 263 -0.55 -13.84 -8.67
C VAL A 263 -1.28 -14.53 -9.80
N GLU A 264 -2.35 -15.24 -9.47
CA GLU A 264 -2.92 -16.29 -10.34
C GLU A 264 -4.33 -15.94 -10.79
N LYS A 265 -5.07 -15.15 -10.01
CA LYS A 265 -6.48 -14.87 -10.28
C LYS A 265 -6.90 -13.50 -9.77
N THR A 266 -7.70 -12.79 -10.55
CA THR A 266 -8.47 -11.63 -10.09
C THR A 266 -9.75 -12.09 -9.40
N LEU A 267 -10.12 -11.46 -8.28
CA LEU A 267 -11.47 -11.62 -7.76
C LEU A 267 -12.49 -11.03 -8.76
N GLY A 268 -13.72 -11.53 -8.74
CA GLY A 268 -14.82 -10.86 -9.47
C GLY A 268 -15.02 -9.45 -8.93
N GLU A 269 -15.59 -8.54 -9.72
CA GLU A 269 -15.78 -7.13 -9.32
C GLU A 269 -16.56 -6.99 -8.01
N GLU A 270 -17.69 -7.68 -7.92
CA GLU A 270 -18.55 -7.60 -6.73
C GLU A 270 -17.88 -8.23 -5.50
N GLU A 271 -17.27 -9.41 -5.66
CA GLU A 271 -16.52 -10.07 -4.59
C GLU A 271 -15.36 -9.19 -4.09
N SER A 272 -14.60 -8.62 -5.04
CA SER A 272 -13.52 -7.67 -4.76
C SER A 272 -14.05 -6.46 -4.01
N ARG A 273 -15.14 -5.83 -4.44
CA ARG A 273 -15.76 -4.67 -3.78
C ARG A 273 -16.15 -4.99 -2.33
N VAL A 274 -16.89 -6.07 -2.12
CA VAL A 274 -17.34 -6.51 -0.79
C VAL A 274 -16.14 -6.80 0.12
N GLN A 275 -15.15 -7.57 -0.35
CA GLN A 275 -13.96 -7.86 0.44
C GLN A 275 -13.12 -6.61 0.71
N GLN A 276 -12.99 -5.72 -0.28
CA GLN A 276 -12.24 -4.47 -0.14
C GLN A 276 -12.81 -3.60 0.97
N LYS A 277 -14.14 -3.55 1.17
CA LYS A 277 -14.81 -2.84 2.28
C LYS A 277 -14.38 -3.37 3.66
N HIS A 278 -14.02 -4.65 3.76
CA HIS A 278 -13.71 -5.30 5.03
C HIS A 278 -12.22 -5.45 5.32
N ILE A 279 -11.42 -5.77 4.29
CA ILE A 279 -9.99 -6.05 4.44
C ILE A 279 -9.23 -4.78 4.85
N ILE A 280 -8.33 -4.93 5.81
CA ILE A 280 -7.34 -3.93 6.21
C ILE A 280 -5.98 -4.60 6.19
N PHE A 281 -5.05 -4.09 5.38
CA PHE A 281 -3.65 -4.54 5.36
C PHE A 281 -2.88 -3.83 6.50
N ASP A 282 -2.30 -4.57 7.42
CA ASP A 282 -1.64 -4.04 8.61
C ASP A 282 -0.15 -3.79 8.31
N PRO A 283 0.36 -2.54 8.41
CA PRO A 283 1.77 -2.25 8.16
C PRO A 283 2.68 -2.78 9.26
N ILE A 284 2.14 -3.21 10.41
CA ILE A 284 2.89 -3.87 11.47
C ILE A 284 2.84 -5.39 11.21
N PRO A 285 3.98 -6.09 11.10
CA PRO A 285 4.01 -7.50 10.68
C PRO A 285 3.23 -8.46 11.59
N ARG A 286 3.20 -8.20 12.90
CA ARG A 286 2.47 -8.98 13.93
C ARG A 286 2.68 -10.50 13.85
N VAL A 287 3.88 -10.91 13.48
CA VAL A 287 4.24 -12.32 13.36
C VAL A 287 5.62 -12.53 13.97
N ALA A 288 5.81 -13.65 14.69
CA ALA A 288 7.12 -14.00 15.20
C ALA A 288 8.15 -14.08 14.05
N GLY A 289 9.35 -13.54 14.25
CA GLY A 289 10.41 -13.53 13.24
C GLY A 289 10.42 -12.32 12.31
N VAL A 290 9.41 -11.46 12.34
CA VAL A 290 9.43 -10.14 11.67
C VAL A 290 8.90 -9.07 12.61
N GLU A 291 9.73 -8.05 12.85
CA GLU A 291 9.42 -6.92 13.71
C GLU A 291 9.39 -5.63 12.89
N ALA A 292 8.63 -4.65 13.37
CA ALA A 292 8.69 -3.29 12.87
C ALA A 292 10.03 -2.64 13.30
N SER A 293 10.59 -1.75 12.48
CA SER A 293 11.62 -0.83 12.94
C SER A 293 11.01 0.28 13.82
N ASP A 294 11.86 1.12 14.39
CA ASP A 294 11.46 2.30 15.16
C ASP A 294 10.99 3.48 14.28
N ASP A 295 10.71 3.24 12.99
CA ASP A 295 10.18 4.27 12.09
C ASP A 295 8.82 4.80 12.59
N PRO A 296 8.71 6.11 12.90
CA PRO A 296 7.52 6.68 13.53
C PRO A 296 6.28 6.66 12.62
N LEU A 297 6.44 6.38 11.32
CA LEU A 297 5.31 6.21 10.41
C LEU A 297 4.55 4.90 10.67
N LEU A 298 5.20 3.84 11.16
CA LEU A 298 4.58 2.51 11.21
C LEU A 298 3.37 2.46 12.16
N ASP A 299 3.47 3.05 13.35
CA ASP A 299 2.37 3.06 14.32
C ASP A 299 1.22 4.00 13.89
N VAL A 300 1.56 5.18 13.35
CA VAL A 300 0.56 6.10 12.78
C VAL A 300 -0.17 5.44 11.61
N ARG A 301 0.56 4.78 10.70
CA ARG A 301 -0.06 4.04 9.57
C ARG A 301 -0.99 2.95 10.07
N ALA A 302 -0.57 2.12 11.04
CA ALA A 302 -1.46 1.09 11.59
C ALA A 302 -2.77 1.68 12.15
N SER A 303 -2.67 2.81 12.85
CA SER A 303 -3.82 3.54 13.37
C SER A 303 -4.72 4.11 12.25
N VAL A 304 -4.15 4.77 11.23
CA VAL A 304 -4.88 5.28 10.05
C VAL A 304 -5.66 4.17 9.36
N TYR A 305 -5.02 3.02 9.13
CA TYR A 305 -5.62 1.87 8.45
C TYR A 305 -6.78 1.29 9.26
N LEU A 306 -6.63 1.22 10.59
CA LEU A 306 -7.70 0.74 11.48
C LEU A 306 -8.88 1.73 11.54
N VAL A 307 -8.61 3.02 11.70
CA VAL A 307 -9.64 4.07 11.72
C VAL A 307 -10.42 4.07 10.41
N SER A 308 -9.75 4.15 9.26
CA SER A 308 -10.40 4.07 7.95
C SER A 308 -11.19 2.77 7.79
N GLY A 309 -10.61 1.63 8.16
CA GLY A 309 -11.29 0.34 8.03
C GLY A 309 -12.52 0.20 8.91
N LYS A 310 -12.54 0.79 10.12
CA LYS A 310 -13.74 0.86 10.96
C LYS A 310 -14.82 1.72 10.30
N GLN A 311 -14.46 2.90 9.79
CA GLN A 311 -15.39 3.78 9.08
C GLN A 311 -15.99 3.09 7.84
N ARG A 312 -15.15 2.46 7.00
CA ARG A 312 -15.59 1.74 5.79
C ARG A 312 -16.58 0.61 6.08
N ARG A 313 -16.34 -0.15 7.16
CA ARG A 313 -17.24 -1.24 7.57
C ARG A 313 -18.55 -0.76 8.18
N ALA A 314 -18.53 0.39 8.85
CA ALA A 314 -19.73 1.00 9.42
C ALA A 314 -20.58 1.72 8.37
N ASP A 315 -19.98 2.12 7.24
CA ASP A 315 -20.67 2.80 6.16
C ASP A 315 -21.75 1.91 5.50
N LYS A 316 -22.95 2.47 5.35
CA LYS A 316 -24.13 1.80 4.78
C LYS A 316 -24.55 2.36 3.43
N SER A 317 -23.89 3.40 2.90
CA SER A 317 -24.31 4.02 1.63
C SER A 317 -24.19 3.06 0.45
N GLY A 318 -23.18 2.19 0.47
CA GLY A 318 -22.98 1.14 -0.54
C GLY A 318 -23.84 -0.12 -0.35
N ASP A 319 -24.69 -0.17 0.70
CA ASP A 319 -25.63 -1.26 0.95
C ASP A 319 -27.06 -0.89 0.44
N ALA A 320 -27.28 0.36 0.01
CA ALA A 320 -28.60 0.91 -0.39
C ALA A 320 -28.86 0.88 -1.91
N VAL A 321 -27.93 0.38 -2.72
CA VAL A 321 -28.09 0.31 -4.19
C VAL A 321 -28.96 -0.90 -4.62
N ASP A 322 -29.35 -1.76 -3.69
CA ASP A 322 -30.30 -2.87 -3.89
C ASP A 322 -31.74 -2.54 -3.43
N ALA A 323 -32.04 -1.29 -3.05
CA ALA A 323 -33.41 -0.86 -2.83
C ALA A 323 -34.04 -0.44 -4.17
N ASP A 324 -35.13 -1.12 -4.51
CA ASP A 324 -35.95 -0.98 -5.72
C ASP A 324 -36.16 0.50 -6.12
N PRO A 325 -35.85 0.90 -7.38
CA PRO A 325 -36.02 2.28 -7.85
C PRO A 325 -37.46 2.82 -7.78
N GLU A 326 -38.48 1.99 -7.50
CA GLU A 326 -39.85 2.46 -7.31
C GLU A 326 -40.14 3.12 -5.94
N GLU A 327 -39.30 2.95 -4.91
CA GLU A 327 -39.59 3.54 -3.58
C GLU A 327 -39.15 5.01 -3.40
N VAL A 328 -38.29 5.55 -4.27
CA VAL A 328 -37.76 6.92 -4.12
C VAL A 328 -38.74 8.00 -4.63
N VAL A 329 -39.77 7.63 -5.40
CA VAL A 329 -40.75 8.59 -5.96
C VAL A 329 -41.92 8.88 -5.00
N LYS A 330 -42.11 8.12 -3.92
CA LYS A 330 -43.23 8.34 -2.98
C LYS A 330 -42.94 9.32 -1.83
N ALA A 331 -41.72 9.84 -1.70
CA ALA A 331 -41.38 10.77 -0.63
C ALA A 331 -41.43 12.27 -1.03
N THR A 332 -41.87 12.60 -2.25
CA THR A 332 -41.94 14.00 -2.73
C THR A 332 -43.26 14.40 -3.40
N SER A 333 -44.37 13.78 -2.98
CA SER A 333 -45.72 14.24 -3.32
C SER A 333 -46.60 14.32 -2.09
#